data_AF-A0A1X7SRX0-F1
#
_entry.id   AF-A0A1X7SRX0-F1
#
_cell.length_a   1.000
_cell.length_b   1.000
_cell.length_c   1.000
_cell.angle_alpha   90.00
_cell.angle_beta   90.00
_cell.angle_gamma   90.00
#
_symmetry.space_group_name_H-M   'P 1'
#
loop_
_entity.id
_entity.type
_entity.pdbx_description
1 polymer ?
#
loop_
_entity_poly.entity_id
_entity_poly.type
_entity_poly.pdbx_seq_one_letter_code
_entity_poly.pdbx_strand_id
1 'polypeptide(L)'
;MSSGVVPQISLIMGPCAGGAVYSPAITDFTFMVKDTSYMFVTGPKVVEEVTNEVVSDQELGGALTHTKKSGVAHGAFENDIDALSQLRELIDYLPLSNKDPVPIRHTGDKIDRDLTALNYIIPPSSDTPYDMSDIIKAVVDEEEFFQIMPDYARNIIVGFARLNGQTVGVVANQPNQKAGCLDINASVKGARFVRFCDAFCIPLITFVDVPGFLPGNHE
;
A
#
# COMPACT_ATOMS: atom_id res chain seq x y z
N MET A 1 -20.53 9.90 2.00
CA MET A 1 -20.47 11.39 2.02
C MET A 1 -19.05 11.91 2.23
N SER A 2 -18.17 11.20 2.95
CA SER A 2 -16.80 11.70 3.27
C SER A 2 -15.68 11.22 2.34
N SER A 3 -15.92 10.25 1.47
CA SER A 3 -14.89 9.70 0.55
C SER A 3 -14.41 10.77 -0.43
N GLY A 4 -13.09 10.96 -0.48
CA GLY A 4 -12.44 12.03 -1.25
C GLY A 4 -12.70 13.45 -0.74
N VAL A 5 -13.19 13.59 0.50
CA VAL A 5 -13.41 14.88 1.17
C VAL A 5 -12.52 15.04 2.39
N VAL A 6 -12.51 14.03 3.27
CA VAL A 6 -11.59 13.93 4.41
C VAL A 6 -10.96 12.54 4.41
N PRO A 7 -9.66 12.38 4.73
CA PRO A 7 -9.05 11.07 4.80
C PRO A 7 -9.73 10.22 5.89
N GLN A 8 -10.11 9.01 5.53
CA GLN A 8 -10.72 8.03 6.43
C GLN A 8 -9.80 6.83 6.54
N ILE A 9 -9.34 6.54 7.76
CA ILE A 9 -8.43 5.43 8.03
C ILE A 9 -9.07 4.51 9.07
N SER A 10 -9.13 3.22 8.76
CA SER A 10 -9.59 2.18 9.66
C SER A 10 -8.41 1.41 10.22
N LEU A 11 -8.36 1.24 11.53
CA LEU A 11 -7.36 0.42 12.21
C LEU A 11 -8.07 -0.70 12.98
N ILE A 12 -7.77 -1.94 12.60
CA ILE A 12 -8.45 -3.13 13.11
C ILE A 12 -7.53 -3.81 14.11
N MET A 13 -7.87 -3.69 15.39
CA MET A 13 -7.06 -4.15 16.52
C MET A 13 -7.77 -5.29 17.29
N GLY A 14 -8.66 -6.01 16.61
CA GLY A 14 -9.49 -7.04 17.21
C GLY A 14 -10.47 -7.67 16.22
N PRO A 15 -11.47 -8.42 16.71
CA PRO A 15 -12.50 -9.03 15.89
C PRO A 15 -13.37 -8.00 15.15
N CYS A 16 -13.55 -8.17 13.84
CA CYS A 16 -14.48 -7.37 13.02
C CYS A 16 -15.30 -8.30 12.10
N ALA A 17 -16.52 -8.65 12.50
CA ALA A 17 -17.32 -9.65 11.79
C ALA A 17 -18.70 -9.15 11.34
N GLY A 18 -19.25 -9.76 10.29
CA GLY A 18 -20.60 -9.45 9.82
C GLY A 18 -20.70 -8.04 9.25
N GLY A 19 -21.76 -7.31 9.64
CA GLY A 19 -21.99 -5.95 9.14
C GLY A 19 -20.89 -4.94 9.45
N ALA A 20 -20.07 -5.19 10.47
CA ALA A 20 -18.99 -4.29 10.89
C ALA A 20 -17.93 -4.09 9.80
N VAL A 21 -17.69 -5.11 8.95
CA VAL A 21 -16.63 -5.07 7.93
C VAL A 21 -16.92 -4.11 6.78
N TYR A 22 -18.18 -3.71 6.60
CA TYR A 22 -18.56 -2.82 5.51
C TYR A 22 -18.05 -1.38 5.73
N SER A 23 -17.86 -0.93 6.97
CA SER A 23 -17.31 0.41 7.21
C SER A 23 -15.82 0.49 6.85
N PRO A 24 -14.93 -0.41 7.33
CA PRO A 24 -13.54 -0.43 6.87
C PRO A 24 -13.37 -0.67 5.36
N ALA A 25 -14.33 -1.33 4.71
CA ALA A 25 -14.30 -1.54 3.26
C ALA A 25 -14.47 -0.23 2.46
N ILE A 26 -15.13 0.78 3.02
CA ILE A 26 -15.41 2.07 2.36
C ILE A 26 -14.52 3.22 2.83
N THR A 27 -13.63 2.99 3.81
CA THR A 27 -12.58 3.95 4.17
C THR A 27 -11.42 3.90 3.18
N ASP A 28 -10.54 4.90 3.21
CA ASP A 28 -9.46 5.03 2.22
C ASP A 28 -8.35 4.00 2.48
N PHE A 29 -7.94 3.85 3.75
CA PHE A 29 -6.97 2.84 4.18
C PHE A 29 -7.52 2.00 5.33
N THR A 30 -7.08 0.74 5.38
CA THR A 30 -7.45 -0.25 6.38
C THR A 30 -6.19 -0.99 6.79
N PHE A 31 -5.78 -0.85 8.05
CA PHE A 31 -4.63 -1.53 8.63
C PHE A 31 -5.09 -2.51 9.70
N MET A 32 -4.31 -3.56 9.92
CA MET A 32 -4.63 -4.63 10.86
C MET A 32 -3.47 -4.89 11.81
N VAL A 33 -3.75 -5.38 13.02
CA VAL A 33 -2.72 -5.87 13.94
C VAL A 33 -2.57 -7.38 13.77
N LYS A 34 -1.34 -7.86 13.62
CA LYS A 34 -1.05 -9.29 13.44
C LYS A 34 -1.51 -10.08 14.66
N ASP A 35 -1.99 -11.29 14.39
CA ASP A 35 -2.39 -12.32 15.37
C ASP A 35 -3.57 -11.97 16.31
N THR A 36 -3.85 -10.69 16.57
CA THR A 36 -4.91 -10.22 17.47
C THR A 36 -6.16 -9.73 16.74
N SER A 37 -6.06 -9.49 15.43
CA SER A 37 -7.18 -8.98 14.62
C SER A 37 -7.57 -9.93 13.48
N TYR A 38 -8.85 -9.87 13.09
CA TYR A 38 -9.38 -10.61 11.94
C TYR A 38 -10.67 -9.95 11.42
N MET A 39 -10.97 -10.14 10.13
CA MET A 39 -12.19 -9.64 9.49
C MET A 39 -12.86 -10.65 8.56
N PHE A 40 -14.18 -10.77 8.61
CA PHE A 40 -14.95 -11.54 7.62
C PHE A 40 -16.44 -11.19 7.65
N VAL A 41 -17.13 -11.36 6.52
CA VAL A 41 -18.60 -11.21 6.47
C VAL A 41 -19.29 -12.35 7.19
N THR A 42 -18.84 -13.58 6.93
CA THR A 42 -19.40 -14.82 7.49
C THR A 42 -18.31 -15.54 8.24
N GLY A 43 -18.56 -15.89 9.51
CA GLY A 43 -17.55 -16.52 10.37
C GLY A 43 -17.34 -18.01 10.11
N PRO A 44 -16.25 -18.60 10.65
CA PRO A 44 -15.84 -19.95 10.30
C PRO A 44 -16.87 -21.04 10.60
N LYS A 45 -17.64 -20.92 11.68
CA LYS A 45 -18.68 -21.90 12.02
C LYS A 45 -19.75 -22.01 10.93
N VAL A 46 -20.15 -20.88 10.35
CA VAL A 46 -21.15 -20.87 9.26
C VAL A 46 -20.54 -21.37 7.96
N VAL A 47 -19.24 -21.10 7.73
CA VAL A 47 -18.51 -21.70 6.60
C VAL A 47 -18.49 -23.22 6.73
N GLU A 48 -18.10 -23.75 7.89
CA GLU A 48 -18.06 -25.19 8.16
C GLU A 48 -19.43 -25.85 7.95
N GLU A 49 -20.50 -25.27 8.49
CA GLU A 49 -21.86 -25.81 8.34
C GLU A 49 -22.36 -25.86 6.88
N VAL A 50 -21.90 -24.94 6.02
CA VAL A 50 -22.39 -24.80 4.64
C VAL A 50 -21.49 -25.49 3.62
N THR A 51 -20.17 -25.41 3.80
CA THR A 51 -19.18 -25.90 2.83
C THR A 51 -18.49 -27.18 3.29
N ASN A 52 -18.65 -27.60 4.55
CA ASN A 52 -17.86 -28.64 5.22
C ASN A 52 -16.35 -28.34 5.27
N GLU A 53 -15.96 -27.08 5.14
CA GLU A 53 -14.57 -26.63 5.27
C GLU A 53 -14.29 -26.16 6.70
N VAL A 54 -13.32 -26.81 7.36
CA VAL A 54 -12.86 -26.39 8.69
C VAL A 54 -11.72 -25.40 8.52
N VAL A 55 -11.94 -24.17 8.94
CA VAL A 55 -10.96 -23.07 8.83
C VAL A 55 -10.92 -22.27 10.13
N SER A 56 -9.77 -21.79 10.55
CA SER A 56 -9.66 -20.91 11.72
C SER A 56 -10.01 -19.44 11.38
N ASP A 57 -10.30 -18.62 12.39
CA ASP A 57 -10.53 -17.18 12.20
C ASP A 57 -9.35 -16.49 11.50
N GLN A 58 -8.12 -16.89 11.85
CA GLN A 58 -6.89 -16.33 11.27
C GLN A 58 -6.66 -16.79 9.82
N GLU A 59 -6.97 -18.04 9.48
CA GLU A 59 -6.88 -18.50 8.10
C GLU A 59 -7.94 -17.84 7.21
N LEU A 60 -9.16 -17.69 7.73
CA LEU A 60 -10.29 -17.12 7.00
C LEU A 60 -10.14 -15.61 6.78
N GLY A 61 -9.75 -14.87 7.81
CA GLY A 61 -9.81 -13.41 7.83
C GLY A 61 -8.71 -12.73 8.62
N GLY A 62 -7.62 -13.44 8.95
CA GLY A 62 -6.49 -12.86 9.65
C GLY A 62 -5.78 -11.77 8.85
N ALA A 63 -4.96 -10.97 9.54
CA ALA A 63 -4.20 -9.88 8.94
C ALA A 63 -3.39 -10.33 7.71
N LEU A 64 -2.71 -11.49 7.79
CA LEU A 64 -1.93 -12.04 6.69
C LEU A 64 -2.79 -12.42 5.47
N THR A 65 -3.99 -12.98 5.68
CA THR A 65 -4.92 -13.29 4.59
C THR A 65 -5.35 -12.01 3.87
N HIS A 66 -5.57 -10.93 4.61
CA HIS A 66 -5.96 -9.64 4.03
C HIS A 66 -4.84 -8.84 3.38
N THR A 67 -3.60 -8.95 3.86
CA THR A 67 -2.45 -8.24 3.27
C THR A 67 -1.74 -9.01 2.17
N LYS A 68 -1.92 -10.33 2.04
CA LYS A 68 -1.24 -11.14 1.01
C LYS A 68 -2.16 -11.69 -0.06
N LYS A 69 -3.39 -12.07 0.29
CA LYS A 69 -4.30 -12.79 -0.62
C LYS A 69 -5.43 -11.92 -1.15
N SER A 70 -6.24 -11.34 -0.25
CA SER A 70 -7.45 -10.63 -0.69
C SER A 70 -7.23 -9.15 -1.03
N GLY A 71 -6.16 -8.52 -0.54
CA GLY A 71 -5.90 -7.10 -0.79
C GLY A 71 -6.85 -6.14 -0.06
N VAL A 72 -7.59 -6.63 0.94
CA VAL A 72 -8.52 -5.80 1.74
C VAL A 72 -7.75 -4.90 2.72
N ALA A 73 -6.64 -5.41 3.28
CA ALA A 73 -5.80 -4.66 4.20
C ALA A 73 -4.60 -4.05 3.48
N HIS A 74 -4.30 -2.80 3.82
CA HIS A 74 -3.25 -1.98 3.24
C HIS A 74 -1.89 -2.15 3.95
N GLY A 75 -1.90 -2.81 5.10
CA GLY A 75 -0.71 -3.18 5.88
C GLY A 75 -1.12 -3.94 7.14
N ALA A 76 -0.16 -4.62 7.75
CA ALA A 76 -0.32 -5.31 9.02
C ALA A 76 0.87 -5.03 9.94
N PHE A 77 0.58 -4.60 11.17
CA PHE A 77 1.56 -4.18 12.16
C PHE A 77 1.74 -5.23 13.25
N GLU A 78 2.90 -5.23 13.91
CA GLU A 78 3.26 -6.30 14.86
C GLU A 78 2.40 -6.30 16.12
N ASN A 79 1.99 -5.12 16.58
CA ASN A 79 1.20 -4.93 17.78
C ASN A 79 0.52 -3.55 17.77
N ASP A 80 -0.31 -3.32 18.78
CA ASP A 80 -1.09 -2.09 18.94
C ASP A 80 -0.25 -0.81 19.00
N ILE A 81 0.92 -0.87 19.65
CA ILE A 81 1.80 0.29 19.80
C ILE A 81 2.44 0.64 18.46
N ASP A 82 2.96 -0.37 17.75
CA ASP A 82 3.50 -0.22 16.40
C ASP A 82 2.43 0.35 15.45
N ALA A 83 1.23 -0.22 15.47
CA ALA A 83 0.13 0.24 14.64
C ALA A 83 -0.23 1.72 14.85
N LEU A 84 -0.31 2.17 16.10
CA LEU A 84 -0.58 3.57 16.42
C LEU A 84 0.57 4.49 16.03
N SER A 85 1.82 4.03 16.12
CA SER A 85 3.00 4.78 15.67
C SER A 85 2.99 4.98 14.16
N GLN A 86 2.80 3.89 13.41
CA GLN A 86 2.74 3.89 11.95
C GLN A 86 1.58 4.72 11.40
N LEU A 87 0.43 4.70 12.10
CA LEU A 87 -0.71 5.54 11.73
C LEU A 87 -0.40 7.04 11.88
N ARG A 88 0.35 7.44 12.90
CA ARG A 88 0.78 8.84 13.07
C ARG A 88 1.72 9.27 11.95
N GLU A 89 2.62 8.37 11.53
CA GLU A 89 3.50 8.61 10.39
C GLU A 89 2.69 8.79 9.10
N LEU A 90 1.75 7.89 8.80
CA LEU A 90 0.87 8.03 7.64
C LEU A 90 0.11 9.37 7.65
N ILE A 91 -0.49 9.75 8.79
CA ILE A 91 -1.24 11.01 8.90
C ILE A 91 -0.37 12.22 8.57
N ASP A 92 0.93 12.18 8.89
CA ASP A 92 1.87 13.27 8.60
C ASP A 92 2.09 13.51 7.09
N TYR A 93 1.83 12.49 6.25
CA TYR A 93 1.85 12.64 4.79
C TYR A 93 0.56 13.26 4.23
N LEU A 94 -0.58 13.14 4.93
CA LEU A 94 -1.89 13.41 4.35
C LEU A 94 -2.37 14.85 4.57
N PRO A 95 -3.03 15.48 3.59
CA PRO A 95 -3.82 16.69 3.82
C PRO A 95 -4.97 16.42 4.78
N LEU A 96 -5.41 17.44 5.53
CA LEU A 96 -6.54 17.29 6.47
C LEU A 96 -7.90 17.13 5.74
N SER A 97 -8.00 17.66 4.53
CA SER A 97 -9.16 17.53 3.64
C SER A 97 -8.75 17.75 2.19
N ASN A 98 -9.67 17.53 1.25
CA ASN A 98 -9.47 17.83 -0.16
C ASN A 98 -9.38 19.33 -0.50
N LYS A 99 -9.50 20.21 0.50
CA LYS A 99 -9.34 21.68 0.36
C LYS A 99 -8.08 22.20 1.02
N ASP A 100 -7.46 21.40 1.88
CA ASP A 100 -6.24 21.76 2.56
C ASP A 100 -5.03 21.46 1.66
N PRO A 101 -3.97 22.27 1.73
CA PRO A 101 -2.76 21.99 0.98
C PRO A 101 -2.11 20.69 1.47
N VAL A 102 -1.34 20.08 0.59
CA VAL A 102 -0.44 18.99 0.94
C VAL A 102 0.54 19.46 2.03
N PRO A 103 0.74 18.68 3.11
CA PRO A 103 1.63 19.08 4.19
C PRO A 103 3.06 19.27 3.70
N ILE A 104 3.72 20.30 4.24
CA ILE A 104 5.13 20.61 3.97
C ILE A 104 5.89 20.49 5.28
N ARG A 105 6.90 19.63 5.30
CA ARG A 105 7.81 19.43 6.44
C ARG A 105 9.18 20.04 6.11
N HIS A 106 9.85 20.58 7.11
CA HIS A 106 11.26 20.94 6.94
C HIS A 106 12.08 19.67 6.71
N THR A 107 12.87 19.64 5.64
CA THR A 107 13.89 18.61 5.42
C THR A 107 15.27 19.24 5.35
N GLY A 108 16.27 18.51 5.86
CA GLY A 108 17.68 18.85 5.67
C GLY A 108 18.28 18.26 4.40
N ASP A 109 17.52 17.46 3.65
CA ASP A 109 17.97 16.84 2.41
C ASP A 109 18.14 17.89 1.31
N LYS A 110 19.21 17.75 0.53
CA LYS A 110 19.56 18.70 -0.51
C LYS A 110 18.83 18.34 -1.79
N ILE A 111 18.14 19.32 -2.38
CA ILE A 111 17.49 19.18 -3.69
C ILE A 111 18.45 18.78 -4.82
N ASP A 112 19.74 19.03 -4.64
CA ASP A 112 20.83 18.73 -5.57
C ASP A 112 21.80 17.66 -5.02
N ARG A 113 21.33 16.79 -4.12
CA ARG A 113 22.09 15.63 -3.64
C ARG A 113 22.67 14.83 -4.80
N ASP A 114 23.93 14.40 -4.66
CA ASP A 114 24.58 13.56 -5.65
C ASP A 114 23.94 12.16 -5.68
N LEU A 115 23.41 11.79 -6.85
CA LEU A 115 22.80 10.49 -7.12
C LEU A 115 23.57 9.70 -8.17
N THR A 116 24.88 9.93 -8.30
CA THR A 116 25.75 9.23 -9.26
C THR A 116 25.67 7.69 -9.16
N ALA A 117 25.32 7.14 -7.99
CA ALA A 117 25.09 5.70 -7.81
C ALA A 117 23.96 5.16 -8.72
N LEU A 118 22.94 5.96 -9.04
CA LEU A 118 21.84 5.57 -9.93
C LEU A 118 22.30 5.31 -11.37
N ASN A 119 23.47 5.79 -11.78
CA ASN A 119 24.04 5.47 -13.10
C ASN A 119 24.38 3.98 -13.27
N TYR A 120 24.44 3.23 -12.17
CA TYR A 120 24.87 1.83 -12.15
C TYR A 120 23.80 0.86 -11.62
N ILE A 121 22.61 1.35 -11.27
CA ILE A 121 21.56 0.53 -10.63
C ILE A 121 20.86 -0.41 -11.62
N ILE A 122 20.74 0.01 -12.88
CA ILE A 122 20.14 -0.80 -13.94
C ILE A 122 21.19 -1.78 -14.45
N PRO A 123 20.97 -3.10 -14.37
CA PRO A 123 21.88 -4.08 -14.91
C PRO A 123 22.04 -3.93 -16.43
N PRO A 124 23.21 -4.22 -17.01
CA PRO A 124 23.42 -4.12 -18.45
C PRO A 124 22.63 -5.18 -19.24
N SER A 125 22.22 -6.27 -18.60
CA SER A 125 21.38 -7.31 -19.20
C SER A 125 19.91 -7.05 -18.89
N SER A 126 19.06 -7.03 -19.92
CA SER A 126 17.61 -6.84 -19.78
C SER A 126 16.91 -7.96 -19.00
N ASP A 127 17.53 -9.13 -18.90
CA ASP A 127 16.95 -10.29 -18.21
C ASP A 127 17.27 -10.30 -16.70
N THR A 128 18.11 -9.37 -16.24
CA THR A 128 18.51 -9.27 -14.84
C THR A 128 17.65 -8.22 -14.14
N PRO A 129 16.79 -8.61 -13.17
CA PRO A 129 15.97 -7.65 -12.44
C PRO A 129 16.82 -6.85 -11.44
N TYR A 130 16.28 -5.72 -11.01
CA TYR A 130 16.78 -4.90 -9.90
C TYR A 130 15.62 -4.57 -8.96
N ASP A 131 15.92 -4.00 -7.78
CA ASP A 131 14.90 -3.55 -6.84
C ASP A 131 14.56 -2.08 -7.09
N MET A 132 13.34 -1.82 -7.57
CA MET A 132 12.87 -0.45 -7.79
C MET A 132 12.78 0.36 -6.48
N SER A 133 12.66 -0.30 -5.33
CA SER A 133 12.63 0.37 -4.02
C SER A 133 13.93 1.11 -3.73
N ASP A 134 15.07 0.61 -4.23
CA ASP A 134 16.37 1.26 -4.08
C ASP A 134 16.43 2.57 -4.86
N ILE A 135 15.83 2.61 -6.07
CA ILE A 135 15.70 3.85 -6.86
C ILE A 135 14.78 4.83 -6.15
N ILE A 136 13.62 4.38 -5.66
CA ILE A 136 12.66 5.24 -4.95
C ILE A 136 13.35 5.89 -3.74
N LYS A 137 13.99 5.09 -2.88
CA LYS A 137 14.69 5.58 -1.68
C LYS A 137 15.83 6.54 -2.02
N ALA A 138 16.59 6.27 -3.09
CA ALA A 138 17.63 7.17 -3.53
C ALA A 138 17.09 8.54 -3.99
N VAL A 139 15.88 8.60 -4.54
CA VAL A 139 15.30 9.84 -5.08
C VAL A 139 14.58 10.67 -4.03
N VAL A 140 13.87 10.03 -3.09
CA VAL A 140 13.02 10.72 -2.12
C VAL A 140 13.82 11.30 -0.95
N ASP A 141 13.26 12.33 -0.31
CA ASP A 141 13.88 12.98 0.85
C ASP A 141 14.17 11.98 1.97
N GLU A 142 15.37 12.04 2.55
CA GLU A 142 15.78 11.27 3.74
C GLU A 142 15.69 9.74 3.55
N GLU A 143 15.55 9.28 2.30
CA GLU A 143 15.30 7.88 1.95
C GLU A 143 14.03 7.30 2.59
N GLU A 144 13.11 8.17 3.04
CA GLU A 144 11.87 7.82 3.73
C GLU A 144 10.75 7.52 2.72
N PHE A 145 10.22 6.29 2.79
CA PHE A 145 9.12 5.85 1.94
C PHE A 145 8.11 5.01 2.72
N PHE A 146 6.91 5.54 2.90
CA PHE A 146 5.79 4.84 3.51
C PHE A 146 5.05 4.00 2.46
N GLN A 147 5.44 2.74 2.32
CA GLN A 147 4.85 1.84 1.34
C GLN A 147 3.43 1.39 1.75
N ILE A 148 2.50 1.45 0.79
CA ILE A 148 1.14 0.95 0.93
C ILE A 148 1.03 -0.42 0.25
N MET A 149 0.43 -1.38 0.95
CA MET A 149 0.27 -2.77 0.51
C MET A 149 1.60 -3.44 0.11
N PRO A 150 2.63 -3.47 0.99
CA PRO A 150 3.94 -4.04 0.66
C PRO A 150 3.88 -5.55 0.34
N ASP A 151 2.89 -6.25 0.90
CA ASP A 151 2.72 -7.70 0.80
C ASP A 151 1.73 -8.16 -0.29
N TYR A 152 1.00 -7.24 -0.94
CA TYR A 152 -0.02 -7.54 -1.95
C TYR A 152 0.36 -6.96 -3.30
N ALA A 153 0.18 -7.74 -4.38
CA ALA A 153 0.50 -7.34 -5.76
C ALA A 153 1.89 -6.68 -5.85
N ARG A 154 2.92 -7.42 -5.42
CA ARG A 154 4.28 -6.89 -5.22
C ARG A 154 5.00 -6.49 -6.52
N ASN A 155 4.43 -6.85 -7.68
CA ASN A 155 4.82 -6.40 -9.02
C ASN A 155 4.57 -4.90 -9.28
N ILE A 156 3.82 -4.22 -8.40
CA ILE A 156 3.72 -2.76 -8.36
C ILE A 156 3.91 -2.25 -6.93
N ILE A 157 4.70 -1.19 -6.80
CA ILE A 157 4.93 -0.46 -5.56
C ILE A 157 4.07 0.80 -5.58
N VAL A 158 3.38 1.07 -4.47
CA VAL A 158 2.69 2.33 -4.24
C VAL A 158 2.97 2.79 -2.81
N GLY A 159 2.99 4.09 -2.57
CA GLY A 159 3.26 4.63 -1.24
C GLY A 159 3.52 6.13 -1.23
N PHE A 160 3.73 6.68 -0.05
CA PHE A 160 3.98 8.11 0.15
C PHE A 160 5.45 8.36 0.44
N ALA A 161 5.95 9.49 -0.07
CA ALA A 161 7.29 9.99 0.19
C ALA A 161 7.26 11.51 0.27
N ARG A 162 8.42 12.15 0.41
CA ARG A 162 8.56 13.61 0.25
C ARG A 162 9.63 13.97 -0.77
N LEU A 163 9.43 15.12 -1.41
CA LEU A 163 10.45 15.82 -2.17
C LEU A 163 10.48 17.28 -1.77
N ASN A 164 11.64 17.77 -1.34
CA ASN A 164 11.81 19.10 -0.78
C ASN A 164 10.74 19.41 0.31
N GLY A 165 10.46 18.42 1.14
CA GLY A 165 9.52 18.50 2.25
C GLY A 165 8.04 18.34 1.89
N GLN A 166 7.66 18.30 0.62
CA GLN A 166 6.26 18.17 0.18
C GLN A 166 5.89 16.70 -0.05
N THR A 167 4.73 16.25 0.44
CA THR A 167 4.28 14.88 0.17
C THR A 167 4.07 14.63 -1.32
N VAL A 168 4.56 13.49 -1.79
CA VAL A 168 4.29 12.93 -3.12
C VAL A 168 3.81 11.48 -2.98
N GLY A 169 2.91 11.07 -3.87
CA GLY A 169 2.55 9.67 -4.06
C GLY A 169 3.47 9.06 -5.11
N VAL A 170 3.97 7.85 -4.85
CA VAL A 170 4.82 7.11 -5.79
C VAL A 170 4.03 5.92 -6.33
N VAL A 171 4.13 5.68 -7.63
CA VAL A 171 3.68 4.46 -8.31
C VAL A 171 4.84 3.91 -9.11
N ALA A 172 5.23 2.66 -8.90
CA ALA A 172 6.41 2.12 -9.57
C ALA A 172 6.25 0.63 -9.91
N ASN A 173 6.73 0.22 -11.08
CA ASN A 173 6.84 -1.20 -11.40
C ASN A 173 7.98 -1.83 -10.61
N GLN A 174 7.86 -3.11 -10.24
CA GLN A 174 8.91 -3.84 -9.52
C GLN A 174 9.44 -5.00 -10.38
N PRO A 175 10.57 -4.81 -11.10
CA PRO A 175 11.14 -5.83 -11.98
C PRO A 175 11.46 -7.15 -11.26
N ASN A 176 11.84 -7.11 -9.98
CA ASN A 176 12.12 -8.33 -9.22
C ASN A 176 10.87 -9.15 -8.83
N GLN A 177 9.66 -8.67 -9.16
CA GLN A 177 8.38 -9.38 -8.95
C GLN A 177 7.61 -9.47 -10.27
N LYS A 178 7.36 -10.69 -10.77
CA LYS A 178 6.67 -10.92 -12.06
C LYS A 178 7.22 -10.06 -13.22
N ALA A 179 8.53 -9.78 -13.23
CA ALA A 179 9.18 -8.90 -14.22
C ALA A 179 8.58 -7.49 -14.32
N GLY A 180 7.89 -6.98 -13.28
CA GLY A 180 7.22 -5.68 -13.32
C GLY A 180 5.93 -5.64 -14.16
N CYS A 181 5.45 -6.79 -14.67
CA CYS A 181 4.22 -6.89 -15.44
C CYS A 181 3.01 -6.39 -14.65
N LEU A 182 2.03 -5.81 -15.36
CA LEU A 182 0.74 -5.48 -14.78
C LEU A 182 -0.22 -6.69 -14.86
N ASP A 183 -0.96 -6.91 -13.78
CA ASP A 183 -2.05 -7.90 -13.66
C ASP A 183 -3.29 -7.23 -13.02
N ILE A 184 -4.38 -7.99 -12.81
CA ILE A 184 -5.60 -7.43 -12.19
C ILE A 184 -5.31 -6.82 -10.81
N ASN A 185 -4.58 -7.54 -9.96
CA ASN A 185 -4.33 -7.12 -8.58
C ASN A 185 -3.47 -5.85 -8.52
N ALA A 186 -2.41 -5.78 -9.32
CA ALA A 186 -1.56 -4.59 -9.43
C ALA A 186 -2.33 -3.40 -10.01
N SER A 187 -3.19 -3.66 -11.00
CA SER A 187 -4.02 -2.61 -11.61
C SER A 187 -5.01 -2.03 -10.61
N VAL A 188 -5.69 -2.87 -9.82
CA VAL A 188 -6.62 -2.42 -8.76
C VAL A 188 -5.87 -1.64 -7.67
N LYS A 189 -4.74 -2.16 -7.19
CA LYS A 189 -3.87 -1.51 -6.20
C LYS A 189 -3.43 -0.12 -6.68
N GLY A 190 -2.84 -0.05 -7.88
CA GLY A 190 -2.38 1.20 -8.48
C GLY A 190 -3.51 2.19 -8.71
N ALA A 191 -4.62 1.75 -9.30
CA ALA A 191 -5.76 2.62 -9.62
C ALA A 191 -6.38 3.26 -8.37
N ARG A 192 -6.59 2.49 -7.29
CA ARG A 192 -7.16 3.03 -6.05
C ARG A 192 -6.22 4.05 -5.42
N PHE A 193 -4.91 3.76 -5.40
CA PHE A 193 -3.90 4.67 -4.85
C PHE A 193 -3.82 5.99 -5.64
N VAL A 194 -3.79 5.92 -6.99
CA VAL A 194 -3.81 7.11 -7.87
C VAL A 194 -5.05 7.97 -7.61
N ARG A 195 -6.23 7.34 -7.54
CA ARG A 195 -7.49 8.07 -7.27
C ARG A 195 -7.52 8.72 -5.89
N PHE A 196 -6.94 8.07 -4.88
CA PHE A 196 -6.82 8.68 -3.56
C PHE A 196 -5.91 9.92 -3.61
N CYS A 197 -4.73 9.80 -4.22
CA CYS A 197 -3.80 10.91 -4.33
C CYS A 197 -4.42 12.11 -5.07
N ASP A 198 -5.08 11.86 -6.20
CA ASP A 198 -5.79 12.88 -6.99
C ASP A 198 -6.88 13.59 -6.17
N ALA A 199 -7.72 12.82 -5.45
CA ALA A 199 -8.81 13.37 -4.64
C ALA A 199 -8.33 14.30 -3.51
N PHE A 200 -7.08 14.14 -3.06
CA PHE A 200 -6.45 14.95 -2.02
C PHE A 200 -5.31 15.83 -2.56
N CYS A 201 -5.25 16.05 -3.88
CA CYS A 201 -4.26 16.91 -4.54
C CYS A 201 -2.80 16.56 -4.24
N ILE A 202 -2.51 15.29 -3.94
CA ILE A 202 -1.15 14.79 -3.72
C ILE A 202 -0.52 14.53 -5.11
N PRO A 203 0.61 15.17 -5.45
CA PRO A 203 1.31 14.93 -6.71
C PRO A 203 1.77 13.49 -6.86
N LEU A 204 1.79 12.97 -8.09
CA LEU A 204 2.21 11.61 -8.39
C LEU A 204 3.55 11.59 -9.14
N ILE A 205 4.42 10.68 -8.73
CA ILE A 205 5.66 10.32 -9.42
C ILE A 205 5.55 8.86 -9.84
N THR A 206 5.79 8.61 -11.13
CA THR A 206 5.72 7.26 -11.69
C THR A 206 7.09 6.80 -12.17
N PHE A 207 7.60 5.70 -11.60
CA PHE A 207 8.80 5.01 -12.11
C PHE A 207 8.37 3.83 -12.97
N VAL A 208 8.70 3.88 -14.26
CA VAL A 208 8.16 2.97 -15.26
C VAL A 208 9.21 1.96 -15.70
N ASP A 209 8.94 0.69 -15.43
CA ASP A 209 9.67 -0.46 -15.99
C ASP A 209 8.70 -1.64 -16.14
N VAL A 210 7.91 -1.60 -17.21
CA VAL A 210 6.83 -2.55 -17.46
C VAL A 210 7.00 -3.16 -18.84
N PRO A 211 7.16 -4.50 -18.96
CA PRO A 211 7.27 -5.16 -20.26
C PRO A 211 5.89 -5.37 -20.92
N GLY A 212 4.81 -5.31 -20.14
CA GLY A 212 3.43 -5.47 -20.60
C GLY A 212 2.51 -5.98 -19.49
N PHE A 213 1.40 -6.60 -19.92
CA PHE A 213 0.48 -7.32 -19.03
C PHE A 213 0.88 -8.79 -18.95
N LEU A 214 0.65 -9.40 -17.78
CA LEU A 214 0.92 -10.81 -17.56
C LEU A 214 -0.14 -11.66 -18.31
N PRO A 215 0.25 -12.59 -19.21
CA PRO A 215 -0.70 -13.36 -20.00
C PRO A 215 -1.23 -14.59 -19.23
N GLY A 216 -2.51 -14.91 -19.41
CA GLY A 216 -3.11 -16.14 -18.87
C GLY A 216 -4.64 -16.14 -18.91
N ASN A 217 -5.28 -17.32 -18.83
CA ASN A 217 -6.73 -17.48 -18.83
C ASN A 217 -7.40 -17.20 -17.47
N HIS A 218 -6.62 -16.94 -16.42
CA HIS A 218 -7.06 -16.84 -15.03
C HIS A 218 -6.56 -15.58 -14.31
N GLU A 219 -6.11 -14.60 -15.09
CA GLU A 219 -5.54 -13.37 -14.53
C GLU A 219 -6.52 -12.22 -14.48
#